data_AF-A0A945FIX7-F1
#
_entry.id   AF-A0A945FIX7-F1
#
_cell.length_a   1.000
_cell.length_b   1.000
_cell.length_c   1.000
_cell.angle_alpha   90.00
_cell.angle_beta   90.00
_cell.angle_gamma   90.00
#
_symmetry.space_group_name_H-M   'P 1'
#
loop_
_entity.id
_entity.type
_entity.pdbx_description
1 polymer ?
#
loop_
_entity_poly.entity_id
_entity_poly.type
_entity_poly.pdbx_seq_one_letter_code
_entity_poly.pdbx_strand_id
1 'polypeptide(L)'
;MRKLFKAQGLVAALLLTMTSSAFSEGVFTAGDLWDSFQFGATEPTGRTYYGENAANTNTLYNLMRIGNLDRQWTTPTMTYPGGENIHLPWGQDLEMIEYNPDANFNTATTSSNPKAGNYAFGVWTPGVGAATIDAAAHYVDPNKRHHMVYEGTTPTNLGVTTKFRLQQWTLNHANMNDFIIMELELTNTGRLDVDGDGNPEKTDNKINALTLNWRNEPINSMSNGATGRRGASGWFTGVISGYDATPKPNGDPWNVPVIFSGPS
;
A
#
# COMPACT_ATOMS: atom_id res chain seq x y z
N MET A 1 45.51 -49.06 26.71
CA MET A 1 44.16 -49.00 27.33
C MET A 1 43.60 -47.59 27.18
N ARG A 2 42.41 -47.47 26.58
CA ARG A 2 41.43 -46.35 26.66
C ARG A 2 41.93 -44.95 26.21
N LYS A 3 41.68 -44.54 24.96
CA LYS A 3 40.47 -43.83 24.46
C LYS A 3 40.12 -42.57 25.27
N LEU A 4 40.36 -41.40 24.68
CA LEU A 4 39.44 -40.27 24.78
C LEU A 4 39.41 -39.52 23.44
N PHE A 5 38.32 -39.73 22.72
CA PHE A 5 37.90 -38.96 21.56
C PHE A 5 37.71 -37.49 21.99
N LYS A 6 38.28 -36.55 21.22
CA LYS A 6 37.68 -35.22 21.08
C LYS A 6 37.40 -35.01 19.60
N ALA A 7 36.15 -35.27 19.25
CA ALA A 7 35.58 -34.85 17.98
C ALA A 7 35.79 -33.34 17.85
N GLN A 8 36.52 -32.92 16.82
CA GLN A 8 36.44 -31.56 16.34
C GLN A 8 35.04 -31.42 15.73
N GLY A 9 34.09 -30.97 16.55
CA GLY A 9 32.78 -30.55 16.08
C GLY A 9 33.01 -29.37 15.15
N LEU A 10 32.88 -29.62 13.85
CA LEU A 10 32.67 -28.59 12.85
C LEU A 10 31.36 -27.90 13.25
N VAL A 11 31.46 -26.77 13.95
CA VAL A 11 30.32 -25.86 14.09
C VAL A 11 30.15 -25.25 12.71
N ALA A 12 29.36 -25.93 11.87
CA ALA A 12 28.72 -25.28 10.76
C ALA A 12 27.85 -24.18 11.38
N ALA A 13 28.39 -22.96 11.44
CA ALA A 13 27.56 -21.79 11.57
C ALA A 13 26.61 -21.88 10.37
N LEU A 14 25.37 -22.28 10.64
CA LEU A 14 24.27 -22.12 9.71
C LEU A 14 24.12 -20.61 9.56
N LEU A 15 24.93 -20.03 8.68
CA LEU A 15 24.67 -18.74 8.10
C LEU A 15 23.36 -18.97 7.36
N LEU A 16 22.23 -18.69 8.03
CA LEU A 16 21.05 -18.27 7.30
C LEU A 16 21.51 -17.02 6.57
N THR A 17 22.01 -17.20 5.35
CA THR A 17 21.76 -16.23 4.31
C THR A 17 20.24 -16.20 4.19
N MET A 18 19.60 -15.38 5.00
CA MET A 18 18.38 -14.75 4.54
C MET A 18 18.83 -13.98 3.32
N THR A 19 18.75 -14.61 2.15
CA THR A 19 18.52 -13.88 0.92
C THR A 19 17.15 -13.27 1.09
N SER A 20 17.05 -12.23 1.94
CA SER A 20 15.95 -11.29 1.81
C SER A 20 16.15 -10.73 0.42
N SER A 21 15.32 -11.17 -0.53
CA SER A 21 14.96 -10.31 -1.66
C SER A 21 14.74 -8.93 -1.06
N ALA A 22 15.60 -7.96 -1.42
CA ALA A 22 15.52 -6.61 -0.92
C ALA A 22 14.06 -6.14 -1.04
N PHE A 23 13.38 -5.99 0.09
CA PHE A 23 11.94 -5.73 0.10
C PHE A 23 11.76 -4.27 -0.31
N SER A 24 11.32 -4.02 -1.54
CA SER A 24 11.03 -2.66 -2.07
C SER A 24 9.80 -2.05 -1.36
N GLU A 25 9.90 -1.88 -0.04
CA GLU A 25 8.84 -1.53 0.89
C GLU A 25 9.39 -0.57 1.95
N GLY A 26 8.72 0.56 2.15
CA GLY A 26 9.06 1.54 3.17
C GLY A 26 8.21 1.34 4.41
N VAL A 27 8.81 1.02 5.55
CA VAL A 27 8.11 0.92 6.84
C VAL A 27 8.50 2.11 7.71
N PHE A 28 7.50 2.82 8.24
CA PHE A 28 7.70 4.02 9.04
C PHE A 28 6.96 3.95 10.36
N THR A 29 7.57 4.52 11.41
CA THR A 29 6.92 4.71 12.71
C THR A 29 7.04 6.17 13.12
N ALA A 30 5.91 6.88 13.19
CA ALA A 30 5.82 8.29 13.57
C ALA A 30 4.86 8.45 14.75
N GLY A 31 5.37 8.66 15.96
CA GLY A 31 4.51 8.71 17.15
C GLY A 31 3.76 7.38 17.36
N ASP A 32 2.43 7.44 17.35
CA ASP A 32 1.55 6.27 17.46
C ASP A 32 1.17 5.67 16.08
N LEU A 33 1.68 6.25 14.99
CA LEU A 33 1.44 5.78 13.62
C LEU A 33 2.49 4.75 13.20
N TRP A 34 2.01 3.66 12.62
CA TRP A 34 2.86 2.67 11.98
C TRP A 34 2.25 2.23 10.66
N ASP A 35 2.96 2.52 9.57
CA ASP A 35 2.48 2.24 8.23
C ASP A 35 3.60 1.68 7.33
N SER A 36 3.19 0.94 6.31
CA SER A 36 4.04 0.35 5.28
C SER A 36 3.58 0.78 3.90
N PHE A 37 4.54 1.04 3.02
CA PHE A 37 4.27 1.59 1.70
C PHE A 37 5.03 0.81 0.64
N GLN A 38 4.30 0.40 -0.39
CA GLN A 38 4.86 -0.36 -1.51
C GLN A 38 4.38 0.26 -2.82
N PHE A 39 5.31 0.63 -3.69
CA PHE A 39 4.97 1.12 -5.02
C PHE A 39 4.87 -0.03 -6.02
N GLY A 40 3.86 0.06 -6.89
CA GLY A 40 3.54 -0.98 -7.84
C GLY A 40 2.79 -2.17 -7.23
N ALA A 41 2.19 -2.98 -8.10
CA ALA A 41 1.27 -4.03 -7.66
C ALA A 41 1.94 -5.37 -7.30
N THR A 42 3.25 -5.50 -7.45
CA THR A 42 3.95 -6.79 -7.28
C THR A 42 4.66 -6.85 -5.95
N GLU A 43 4.29 -7.80 -5.08
CA GLU A 43 5.08 -8.13 -3.88
C GLU A 43 6.55 -8.37 -4.23
N PRO A 44 7.50 -7.99 -3.36
CA PRO A 44 8.92 -8.34 -3.52
C PRO A 44 9.17 -9.85 -3.64
N THR A 45 8.19 -10.69 -3.26
CA THR A 45 8.24 -12.15 -3.34
C THR A 45 7.85 -12.71 -4.72
N GLY A 46 7.43 -11.87 -5.67
CA GLY A 46 6.90 -12.30 -6.97
C GLY A 46 5.50 -12.93 -6.87
N ARG A 47 4.86 -12.85 -5.70
CA ARG A 47 3.45 -13.19 -5.54
C ARG A 47 2.61 -12.06 -6.09
N THR A 48 1.70 -12.43 -6.97
CA THR A 48 0.60 -11.57 -7.35
C THR A 48 -0.57 -11.89 -6.44
N TYR A 49 -1.22 -10.85 -5.91
CA TYR A 49 -2.42 -11.02 -5.10
C TYR A 49 -3.53 -11.70 -5.90
N TYR A 50 -4.48 -12.34 -5.23
CA TYR A 50 -5.54 -13.16 -5.86
C TYR A 50 -6.10 -12.55 -7.16
N GLY A 51 -5.71 -13.12 -8.31
CA GLY A 51 -6.20 -12.71 -9.64
C GLY A 51 -5.40 -11.60 -10.33
N GLU A 52 -4.41 -11.01 -9.66
CA GLU A 52 -3.47 -10.05 -10.24
C GLU A 52 -2.37 -10.76 -11.03
N ASN A 53 -1.83 -10.07 -12.03
CA ASN A 53 -0.65 -10.47 -12.78
C ASN A 53 0.22 -9.22 -13.01
N ALA A 54 1.44 -9.25 -12.48
CA ALA A 54 2.43 -8.17 -12.55
C ALA A 54 2.75 -7.69 -13.98
N ALA A 55 2.51 -8.55 -14.98
CA ALA A 55 2.73 -8.26 -16.39
C ALA A 55 1.45 -7.92 -17.17
N ASN A 56 0.30 -7.78 -16.50
CA ASN A 56 -0.99 -7.51 -17.16
C ASN A 56 -1.72 -6.36 -16.49
N THR A 57 -1.74 -5.19 -17.16
CA THR A 57 -2.38 -3.97 -16.66
C THR A 57 -3.87 -4.13 -16.38
N ASN A 58 -4.58 -5.04 -17.06
CA ASN A 58 -6.01 -5.30 -16.82
C ASN A 58 -6.32 -5.93 -15.46
N THR A 59 -5.30 -6.47 -14.81
CA THR A 59 -5.45 -7.12 -13.49
C THR A 59 -4.90 -6.26 -12.36
N LEU A 60 -4.32 -5.10 -12.67
CA LEU A 60 -3.72 -4.17 -11.73
C LEU A 60 -4.53 -2.88 -11.63
N TYR A 61 -4.54 -2.27 -10.45
CA TYR A 61 -5.30 -1.04 -10.19
C TYR A 61 -4.58 -0.09 -9.22
N ASN A 62 -3.56 -0.55 -8.51
CA ASN A 62 -2.83 0.22 -7.50
C ASN A 62 -1.58 0.89 -8.09
N LEU A 63 -1.43 2.19 -7.82
CA LEU A 63 -0.16 2.91 -7.95
C LEU A 63 0.76 2.59 -6.76
N MET A 64 0.18 2.63 -5.55
CA MET A 64 0.87 2.31 -4.30
C MET A 64 -0.09 1.58 -3.35
N ARG A 65 0.42 0.55 -2.66
CA ARG A 65 -0.24 -0.12 -1.53
C ARG A 65 0.24 0.49 -0.23
N ILE A 66 -0.69 0.63 0.72
CA ILE A 66 -0.47 1.25 2.02
C ILE A 66 -1.00 0.31 3.12
N GLY A 67 -0.32 0.29 4.26
CA GLY A 67 -0.67 -0.57 5.38
C GLY A 67 -0.33 -2.03 5.12
N ASN A 68 -1.20 -2.95 5.50
CA ASN A 68 -0.95 -4.37 5.29
C ASN A 68 -0.96 -4.70 3.79
N LEU A 69 0.24 -4.94 3.25
CA LEU A 69 0.45 -5.30 1.86
C LEU A 69 -0.32 -6.60 1.53
N ASP A 70 -0.35 -7.57 2.45
CA ASP A 70 -0.92 -8.91 2.26
C ASP A 70 -2.46 -8.95 2.11
N ARG A 71 -3.16 -7.82 2.26
CA ARG A 71 -4.64 -7.71 2.28
C ARG A 71 -5.33 -8.71 3.22
N GLN A 72 -4.61 -9.24 4.19
CA GLN A 72 -5.13 -10.29 5.04
C GLN A 72 -5.70 -9.69 6.33
N TRP A 73 -4.94 -8.84 7.05
CA TRP A 73 -5.37 -8.23 8.33
C TRP A 73 -4.51 -7.00 8.74
N THR A 74 -5.10 -5.81 8.74
CA THR A 74 -4.80 -4.58 9.56
C THR A 74 -3.34 -4.16 9.85
N THR A 75 -3.02 -2.89 9.56
CA THR A 75 -2.10 -2.04 10.34
C THR A 75 -2.86 -0.77 10.77
N PRO A 76 -2.55 -0.14 11.91
CA PRO A 76 -3.17 1.12 12.31
C PRO A 76 -2.65 2.28 11.44
N THR A 77 -3.47 2.77 10.52
CA THR A 77 -3.16 3.97 9.72
C THR A 77 -4.01 5.15 10.21
N MET A 78 -3.39 6.27 10.56
CA MET A 78 -4.11 7.51 10.86
C MET A 78 -3.64 8.61 9.91
N THR A 79 -4.02 8.49 8.64
CA THR A 79 -3.71 9.51 7.63
C THR A 79 -4.84 10.53 7.56
N TYR A 80 -4.55 11.80 7.83
CA TYR A 80 -5.47 12.92 7.56
C TYR A 80 -5.63 13.11 6.03
N PRO A 81 -6.84 13.37 5.48
CA PRO A 81 -8.08 13.79 6.15
C PRO A 81 -8.96 12.66 6.70
N GLY A 82 -8.47 11.42 6.80
CA GLY A 82 -9.15 10.28 7.43
C GLY A 82 -9.25 10.38 8.96
N GLY A 83 -9.59 11.56 9.49
CA GLY A 83 -9.70 11.91 10.91
C GLY A 83 -10.80 11.18 11.70
N GLU A 84 -11.13 9.94 11.33
CA GLU A 84 -11.91 9.04 12.16
C GLU A 84 -10.98 8.11 12.95
N ASN A 85 -11.06 8.29 14.27
CA ASN A 85 -10.41 7.44 15.27
C ASN A 85 -10.71 5.95 14.97
N ILE A 86 -9.65 5.17 14.74
CA ILE A 86 -9.66 3.70 14.76
C ILE A 86 -10.52 3.06 13.66
N HIS A 87 -10.20 3.34 12.39
CA HIS A 87 -10.58 2.41 11.32
C HIS A 87 -9.34 1.60 10.93
N LEU A 88 -9.42 0.27 11.04
CA LEU A 88 -8.39 -0.65 10.57
C LEU A 88 -8.81 -1.09 9.15
N PRO A 89 -8.24 -0.51 8.08
CA PRO A 89 -8.61 -0.92 6.74
C PRO A 89 -8.12 -2.35 6.47
N TRP A 90 -8.92 -3.10 5.73
CA TRP A 90 -8.57 -4.38 5.11
C TRP A 90 -7.59 -4.20 3.96
N GLY A 91 -7.80 -3.15 3.17
CA GLY A 91 -6.93 -2.70 2.10
C GLY A 91 -6.91 -1.19 2.05
N GLN A 92 -5.73 -0.62 1.84
CA GLN A 92 -5.55 0.80 1.64
C GLN A 92 -4.60 0.99 0.46
N ASP A 93 -5.08 1.69 -0.55
CA ASP A 93 -4.42 1.77 -1.83
C ASP A 93 -4.52 3.21 -2.38
N LEU A 94 -3.46 3.68 -3.00
CA LEU A 94 -3.49 4.85 -3.86
C LEU A 94 -3.60 4.37 -5.31
N GLU A 95 -4.61 4.84 -6.01
CA GLU A 95 -4.90 4.53 -7.40
C GLU A 95 -4.69 5.80 -8.24
N MET A 96 -4.10 5.66 -9.43
CA MET A 96 -4.04 6.71 -10.45
C MET A 96 -4.98 6.33 -11.58
N ILE A 97 -5.87 7.22 -11.99
CA ILE A 97 -6.87 6.92 -13.03
C ILE A 97 -6.89 8.08 -14.02
N GLU A 98 -6.70 7.78 -15.31
CA GLU A 98 -6.97 8.73 -16.38
C GLU A 98 -8.35 8.47 -16.98
N TYR A 99 -9.13 9.54 -17.11
CA TYR A 99 -10.23 9.61 -18.06
C TYR A 99 -9.76 10.27 -19.35
N ASN A 100 -10.12 9.67 -20.49
CA ASN A 100 -9.91 10.20 -21.83
C ASN A 100 -11.24 10.23 -22.62
N PRO A 101 -11.60 11.35 -23.28
CA PRO A 101 -12.83 11.41 -24.08
C PRO A 101 -12.83 10.47 -25.30
N ASP A 102 -11.66 10.02 -25.76
CA ASP A 102 -11.54 9.00 -26.81
C ASP A 102 -11.92 7.61 -26.25
N ALA A 103 -12.96 6.99 -26.81
CA ALA A 103 -13.41 5.67 -26.39
C ALA A 103 -12.45 4.53 -26.80
N ASN A 104 -11.49 4.81 -27.69
CA ASN A 104 -10.45 3.87 -28.08
C ASN A 104 -9.13 4.10 -27.33
N PHE A 105 -9.14 4.91 -26.27
CA PHE A 105 -7.95 5.21 -25.46
C PHE A 105 -7.44 3.98 -24.71
N ASN A 106 -8.31 3.31 -23.95
CA ASN A 106 -7.97 2.06 -23.29
C ASN A 106 -8.31 0.89 -24.22
N THR A 107 -7.36 0.52 -25.07
CA THR A 107 -7.42 -0.63 -25.98
C THR A 107 -7.31 -1.97 -25.25
N ALA A 108 -6.77 -1.98 -24.03
CA ALA A 108 -6.54 -3.20 -23.25
C ALA A 108 -7.81 -3.73 -22.57
N THR A 109 -8.82 -2.87 -22.35
CA THR A 109 -10.01 -3.24 -21.58
C THR A 109 -10.77 -4.42 -22.17
N THR A 110 -11.20 -5.33 -21.29
CA THR A 110 -12.07 -6.46 -21.63
C THR A 110 -13.53 -6.24 -21.18
N SER A 111 -13.81 -5.12 -20.54
CA SER A 111 -15.15 -4.80 -20.02
C SER A 111 -16.11 -4.47 -21.16
N SER A 112 -17.33 -5.00 -21.08
CA SER A 112 -18.41 -4.70 -22.02
C SER A 112 -19.12 -3.36 -21.72
N ASN A 113 -18.72 -2.64 -20.68
CA ASN A 113 -19.28 -1.32 -20.38
C ASN A 113 -18.91 -0.34 -21.51
N PRO A 114 -19.87 0.38 -22.11
CA PRO A 114 -19.62 1.29 -23.22
C PRO A 114 -18.67 2.45 -22.89
N LYS A 115 -18.36 2.67 -21.60
CA LYS A 115 -17.40 3.68 -21.14
C LYS A 115 -16.05 3.10 -20.72
N ALA A 116 -15.86 1.79 -20.75
CA ALA A 116 -14.62 1.19 -20.26
C ALA A 116 -13.38 1.65 -21.05
N GLY A 117 -13.51 1.83 -22.37
CA GLY A 117 -12.44 2.32 -23.22
C GLY A 117 -12.01 3.77 -22.92
N ASN A 118 -12.79 4.52 -22.14
CA ASN A 118 -12.46 5.90 -21.74
C ASN A 118 -11.59 5.98 -20.47
N TYR A 119 -11.39 4.88 -19.75
CA TYR A 119 -10.69 4.90 -18.45
C TYR A 119 -9.55 3.89 -18.42
N ALA A 120 -8.41 4.27 -17.86
CA ALA A 120 -7.32 3.35 -17.56
C ALA A 120 -6.67 3.69 -16.21
N PHE A 121 -6.25 2.63 -15.49
CA PHE A 121 -5.46 2.78 -14.28
C PHE A 121 -3.99 3.02 -14.63
N GLY A 122 -3.34 3.92 -13.90
CA GLY A 122 -1.92 4.20 -13.92
C GLY A 122 -1.18 3.22 -13.04
N VAL A 123 -0.62 2.20 -13.68
CA VAL A 123 0.09 1.10 -13.02
C VAL A 123 1.48 0.95 -13.62
N TRP A 124 2.41 0.45 -12.81
CA TRP A 124 3.72 0.03 -13.29
C TRP A 124 3.71 -1.47 -13.59
N THR A 125 4.17 -1.83 -14.78
CA THR A 125 4.56 -3.19 -15.15
C THR A 125 6.03 -3.17 -15.59
N PRO A 126 6.75 -4.30 -15.53
CA PRO A 126 8.11 -4.37 -16.05
C PRO A 126 8.22 -4.07 -17.56
N GLY A 127 7.14 -4.26 -18.33
CA GLY A 127 7.10 -3.99 -19.78
C GLY A 127 7.21 -2.49 -20.09
N VAL A 128 6.50 -1.65 -19.33
CA VAL A 128 6.49 -0.18 -19.50
C VAL A 128 7.87 0.44 -19.27
N GLY A 129 8.68 -0.16 -18.39
CA GLY A 129 10.05 0.25 -18.16
C GLY A 129 10.57 -0.07 -16.76
N ALA A 130 11.85 0.22 -16.55
CA ALA A 130 12.50 0.01 -15.26
C ALA A 130 12.00 1.01 -14.21
N ALA A 131 11.67 0.50 -13.03
CA ALA A 131 11.51 1.31 -11.82
C ALA A 131 12.84 1.39 -11.06
N THR A 132 13.04 2.51 -10.36
CA THR A 132 14.13 2.68 -9.40
C THR A 132 13.50 2.97 -8.05
N ILE A 133 13.54 2.01 -7.13
CA ILE A 133 12.93 2.13 -5.82
C ILE A 133 13.94 1.72 -4.76
N ASP A 134 13.96 2.44 -3.63
CA ASP A 134 14.75 2.07 -2.48
C ASP A 134 14.45 0.64 -1.99
N ALA A 135 15.49 -0.02 -1.48
CA ALA A 135 15.37 -1.36 -0.92
C ALA A 135 14.70 -1.42 0.46
N ALA A 136 14.47 -0.27 1.11
CA ALA A 136 13.74 -0.10 2.36
C ALA A 136 13.72 1.40 2.74
N ALA A 137 12.82 1.78 3.64
CA ALA A 137 12.95 3.06 4.34
C ALA A 137 14.27 3.11 5.13
N HIS A 138 14.96 4.25 5.07
CA HIS A 138 16.28 4.40 5.68
C HIS A 138 16.45 5.78 6.32
N TYR A 139 17.29 5.85 7.36
CA TYR A 139 17.63 7.13 7.99
C TYR A 139 18.57 7.94 7.11
N VAL A 140 18.24 9.21 6.85
CA VAL A 140 19.09 10.14 6.08
C VAL A 140 20.46 10.32 6.76
N ASP A 141 20.45 10.44 8.08
CA ASP A 141 21.66 10.39 8.92
C ASP A 141 21.54 9.20 9.88
N PRO A 142 22.19 8.06 9.58
CA PRO A 142 22.13 6.85 10.41
C PRO A 142 22.61 7.04 11.85
N ASN A 143 23.43 8.05 12.11
CA ASN A 143 23.97 8.32 13.45
C ASN A 143 23.00 9.12 14.32
N LYS A 144 22.18 9.97 13.70
CA LYS A 144 21.21 10.82 14.41
C LYS A 144 19.82 10.20 14.46
N ARG A 145 19.40 9.52 13.39
CA ARG A 145 18.08 8.87 13.27
C ARG A 145 16.89 9.82 13.45
N HIS A 146 17.04 11.08 13.02
CA HIS A 146 15.99 12.10 13.17
C HIS A 146 14.97 12.13 12.02
N HIS A 147 15.35 11.58 10.87
CA HIS A 147 14.61 11.67 9.62
C HIS A 147 14.80 10.38 8.82
N MET A 148 13.69 9.71 8.50
CA MET A 148 13.64 8.57 7.60
C MET A 148 13.05 8.97 6.26
N VAL A 149 13.58 8.38 5.19
CA VAL A 149 13.07 8.54 3.83
C VAL A 149 12.89 7.18 3.16
N TYR A 150 11.97 7.12 2.21
CA TYR A 150 11.77 6.03 1.27
C TYR A 150 11.38 6.65 -0.06
N GLU A 151 12.21 6.52 -1.08
CA GLU A 151 12.01 7.18 -2.36
C GLU A 151 12.15 6.25 -3.55
N GLY A 152 11.63 6.72 -4.68
CA GLY A 152 11.70 5.98 -5.91
C GLY A 152 11.05 6.69 -7.08
N THR A 153 11.11 6.03 -8.23
CA THR A 153 10.54 6.48 -9.49
C THR A 153 10.04 5.28 -10.28
N THR A 154 8.78 5.33 -10.70
CA THR A 154 8.11 4.28 -11.46
C THR A 154 7.47 4.88 -12.72
N PRO A 155 7.78 4.37 -13.92
CA PRO A 155 6.98 4.70 -15.10
C PRO A 155 5.62 4.02 -15.02
N THR A 156 4.58 4.62 -15.60
CA THR A 156 3.24 4.03 -15.66
C THR A 156 2.79 3.85 -17.11
N ASN A 157 1.91 2.87 -17.32
CA ASN A 157 1.25 2.57 -18.60
C ASN A 157 0.52 3.78 -19.21
N LEU A 158 0.10 4.76 -18.40
CA LEU A 158 -0.51 6.01 -18.86
C LEU A 158 0.47 7.00 -19.51
N GLY A 159 1.77 6.71 -19.47
CA GLY A 159 2.82 7.64 -19.87
C GLY A 159 3.11 8.71 -18.83
N VAL A 160 2.78 8.46 -17.57
CA VAL A 160 3.14 9.32 -16.44
C VAL A 160 4.28 8.67 -15.66
N THR A 161 5.42 9.36 -15.56
CA THR A 161 6.46 8.97 -14.61
C THR A 161 6.09 9.52 -13.24
N THR A 162 5.98 8.62 -12.26
CA THR A 162 5.71 8.96 -10.87
C THR A 162 7.01 8.89 -10.10
N LYS A 163 7.47 10.02 -9.59
CA LYS A 163 8.53 10.07 -8.58
C LYS A 163 7.88 10.28 -7.23
N PHE A 164 8.32 9.53 -6.24
CA PHE A 164 7.75 9.58 -4.92
C PHE A 164 8.81 9.74 -3.86
N ARG A 165 8.38 10.30 -2.74
CA ARG A 165 9.16 10.30 -1.51
C ARG A 165 8.20 10.22 -0.33
N LEU A 166 8.51 9.29 0.57
CA LEU A 166 7.88 9.23 1.88
C LEU A 166 8.87 9.68 2.93
N GLN A 167 8.41 10.52 3.85
CA GLN A 167 9.26 11.12 4.88
C GLN A 167 8.60 11.06 6.26
N GLN A 168 9.43 10.85 7.28
CA GLN A 168 9.01 10.80 8.68
C GLN A 168 10.10 11.38 9.57
N TRP A 169 9.70 12.16 10.57
CA TRP A 169 10.61 12.71 11.58
C TRP A 169 10.35 12.08 12.94
N THR A 170 11.41 11.65 13.62
CA THR A 170 11.33 11.02 14.95
C THR A 170 11.41 12.05 16.08
N LEU A 171 12.04 13.19 15.82
CA LEU A 171 12.04 14.34 16.73
C LEU A 171 10.95 15.31 16.32
N ASN A 172 10.34 15.97 17.31
CA ASN A 172 9.42 17.08 17.07
C ASN A 172 10.16 18.21 16.32
N HIS A 173 10.04 18.17 14.99
CA HIS A 173 10.47 19.21 14.09
C HIS A 173 9.22 19.97 13.68
N ALA A 174 9.00 21.19 14.19
CA ALA A 174 7.80 21.99 13.86
C ALA A 174 6.43 21.30 14.09
N ASN A 175 6.32 20.46 15.13
CA ASN A 175 5.16 19.59 15.43
C ASN A 175 4.92 18.47 14.41
N MET A 176 5.96 18.07 13.67
CA MET A 176 5.90 17.11 12.57
C MET A 176 6.34 15.68 12.92
N ASN A 177 6.29 15.29 14.21
CA ASN A 177 6.75 13.98 14.67
C ASN A 177 5.67 12.90 14.75
N ASP A 178 4.44 13.22 14.35
CA ASP A 178 3.27 12.33 14.46
C ASP A 178 2.53 12.21 13.12
N PHE A 179 3.29 12.23 12.02
CA PHE A 179 2.77 11.97 10.68
C PHE A 179 3.85 11.44 9.74
N ILE A 180 3.37 10.84 8.66
CA ILE A 180 4.17 10.43 7.52
C ILE A 180 3.70 11.27 6.33
N ILE A 181 4.64 11.93 5.64
CA ILE A 181 4.34 12.69 4.44
C ILE A 181 4.56 11.80 3.23
N MET A 182 3.59 11.80 2.31
CA MET A 182 3.74 11.25 0.97
C MET A 182 3.82 12.40 -0.05
N GLU A 183 4.93 12.48 -0.75
CA GLU A 183 5.18 13.41 -1.84
C GLU A 183 5.16 12.68 -3.16
N LEU A 184 4.44 13.25 -4.13
CA LEU A 184 4.36 12.74 -5.50
C LEU A 184 4.69 13.85 -6.49
N GLU A 185 5.60 13.56 -7.40
CA GLU A 185 5.90 14.37 -8.58
C GLU A 185 5.49 13.56 -9.81
N LEU A 186 4.54 14.08 -10.58
CA LEU A 186 3.95 13.42 -11.74
C LEU A 186 4.41 14.12 -13.02
N THR A 187 5.13 13.41 -13.89
CA THR A 187 5.63 13.95 -15.15
C THR A 187 4.98 13.23 -16.33
N ASN A 188 4.24 13.96 -17.17
CA ASN A 188 3.75 13.42 -18.45
C ASN A 188 4.92 13.25 -19.43
N THR A 189 5.14 12.03 -19.89
CA THR A 189 6.19 11.66 -20.86
C THR A 189 5.68 11.61 -22.30
N GLY A 190 4.35 11.61 -22.50
CA GLY A 190 3.71 11.41 -23.80
C GLY A 190 3.68 9.96 -24.29
N ARG A 191 4.34 9.02 -23.61
CA ARG A 191 4.43 7.61 -24.02
C ARG A 191 3.33 6.77 -23.38
N LEU A 192 2.17 6.71 -24.05
CA LEU A 192 1.07 5.83 -23.64
C LEU A 192 1.37 4.40 -24.08
N ASP A 193 1.34 3.48 -23.13
CA ASP A 193 1.56 2.03 -23.29
C ASP A 193 0.48 1.33 -22.43
N VAL A 194 -0.77 1.39 -22.87
CA VAL A 194 -1.95 1.15 -22.01
C VAL A 194 -2.04 -0.31 -21.54
N ASP A 195 -1.64 -1.25 -22.41
CA ASP A 195 -1.58 -2.68 -22.08
C ASP A 195 -0.30 -3.07 -21.32
N GLY A 196 0.69 -2.18 -21.29
CA GLY A 196 1.92 -2.29 -20.51
C GLY A 196 2.88 -3.34 -21.05
N ASP A 197 2.85 -3.60 -22.37
CA ASP A 197 3.67 -4.60 -23.04
C ASP A 197 5.07 -4.10 -23.43
N GLY A 198 5.33 -2.79 -23.29
CA GLY A 198 6.58 -2.11 -23.62
C GLY A 198 6.61 -1.45 -25.00
N ASN A 199 5.55 -1.54 -25.79
CA ASN A 199 5.38 -0.91 -27.09
C ASN A 199 4.30 0.18 -27.02
N PRO A 200 4.68 1.46 -26.89
CA PRO A 200 3.71 2.53 -26.74
C PRO A 200 2.73 2.62 -27.93
N GLU A 201 1.42 2.64 -27.66
CA GLU A 201 0.42 2.93 -28.69
C GLU A 201 0.48 4.40 -29.14
N LYS A 202 0.95 5.30 -28.27
CA LYS A 202 1.16 6.73 -28.59
C LYS A 202 2.44 7.24 -27.96
N THR A 203 3.11 8.17 -28.62
CA THR A 203 4.35 8.83 -28.13
C THR A 203 4.23 10.34 -27.93
N ASP A 204 3.04 10.88 -28.18
CA ASP A 204 2.64 12.28 -28.01
C ASP A 204 1.35 12.42 -27.19
N ASN A 205 1.07 11.46 -26.30
CA ASN A 205 -0.13 11.41 -25.49
C ASN A 205 -0.26 12.64 -24.57
N LYS A 206 -1.48 13.17 -24.50
CA LYS A 206 -1.84 14.21 -23.55
C LYS A 206 -2.74 13.61 -22.50
N ILE A 207 -2.38 13.83 -21.24
CA ILE A 207 -3.23 13.49 -20.10
C ILE A 207 -4.45 14.41 -20.11
N ASN A 208 -5.65 13.83 -20.19
CA ASN A 208 -6.89 14.61 -20.27
C ASN A 208 -7.43 14.96 -18.89
N ALA A 209 -7.67 13.95 -18.06
CA ALA A 209 -8.10 14.13 -16.67
C ALA A 209 -7.51 13.03 -15.81
N LEU A 210 -6.50 13.39 -15.01
CA LEU A 210 -5.86 12.47 -14.06
C LEU A 210 -6.45 12.64 -12.67
N THR A 211 -6.86 11.54 -12.07
CA THR A 211 -7.35 11.50 -10.68
C THR A 211 -6.42 10.62 -9.87
N LEU A 212 -6.02 11.11 -8.69
CA LEU A 212 -5.47 10.29 -7.64
C LEU A 212 -6.60 9.95 -6.67
N ASN A 213 -6.89 8.66 -6.54
CA ASN A 213 -7.92 8.15 -5.65
C ASN A 213 -7.25 7.42 -4.49
N TRP A 214 -7.49 7.89 -3.27
CA TRP A 214 -7.10 7.18 -2.07
C TRP A 214 -8.27 6.32 -1.62
N ARG A 215 -8.09 5.02 -1.67
CA ARG A 215 -9.11 4.03 -1.31
C ARG A 215 -8.73 3.36 0.00
N ASN A 216 -9.70 3.25 0.90
CA ASN A 216 -9.62 2.40 2.07
C ASN A 216 -10.86 1.50 2.13
N GLU A 217 -10.67 0.24 2.46
CA GLU A 217 -11.75 -0.71 2.63
C GLU A 217 -11.88 -1.06 4.11
N PRO A 218 -12.90 -0.55 4.83
CA PRO A 218 -13.16 -1.02 6.18
C PRO A 218 -13.74 -2.44 6.12
N ILE A 219 -13.14 -3.38 6.86
CA ILE A 219 -13.72 -4.69 7.15
C ILE A 219 -13.74 -4.90 8.66
N ASN A 220 -14.74 -5.60 9.15
CA ASN A 220 -14.76 -6.05 10.53
C ASN A 220 -15.23 -7.50 10.61
N SER A 221 -14.66 -8.22 11.56
CA SER A 221 -14.98 -9.60 11.87
C SER A 221 -15.79 -9.73 13.18
N MET A 222 -16.72 -8.81 13.43
CA MET A 222 -17.63 -8.90 14.57
C MET A 222 -19.07 -9.09 14.09
N SER A 223 -19.53 -10.34 14.09
CA SER A 223 -20.96 -10.66 14.10
C SER A 223 -21.33 -11.23 15.45
N ASN A 224 -22.51 -10.84 15.95
CA ASN A 224 -23.13 -11.43 17.13
C ASN A 224 -24.41 -12.12 16.67
N GLY A 225 -24.43 -13.46 16.69
CA GLY A 225 -25.63 -14.24 16.41
C GLY A 225 -26.38 -14.60 17.71
N ALA A 226 -27.69 -14.79 17.63
CA ALA A 226 -28.51 -15.31 18.73
C ALA A 226 -28.06 -16.70 19.23
N THR A 227 -27.23 -17.39 18.45
CA THR A 227 -26.60 -18.68 18.76
C THR A 227 -25.22 -18.55 19.42
N GLY A 228 -24.80 -17.35 19.83
CA GLY A 228 -23.48 -17.12 20.44
C GLY A 228 -22.31 -17.13 19.45
N ARG A 229 -22.59 -17.10 18.14
CA ARG A 229 -21.54 -16.93 17.12
C ARG A 229 -20.91 -15.56 17.30
N ARG A 230 -19.60 -15.56 17.60
CA ARG A 230 -18.69 -14.41 17.47
C ARG A 230 -17.83 -14.64 16.24
N GLY A 231 -17.97 -13.79 15.24
CA GLY A 231 -17.12 -13.83 14.04
C GLY A 231 -17.86 -14.23 12.76
N ALA A 232 -18.09 -13.21 11.94
CA ALA A 232 -18.31 -13.34 10.51
C ALA A 232 -17.66 -12.09 9.89
N SER A 233 -16.75 -12.31 8.93
CA SER A 233 -16.15 -11.24 8.15
C SER A 233 -17.19 -10.73 7.16
N GLY A 234 -17.48 -9.44 7.21
CA GLY A 234 -18.45 -8.79 6.33
C GLY A 234 -17.95 -7.43 5.90
N TRP A 235 -18.23 -7.08 4.65
CA TRP A 235 -18.02 -5.74 4.12
C TRP A 235 -18.99 -4.77 4.78
N PHE A 236 -18.50 -3.63 5.25
CA PHE A 236 -19.38 -2.59 5.78
C PHE A 236 -20.11 -1.85 4.66
N THR A 237 -21.38 -1.53 4.91
CA THR A 237 -22.17 -0.57 4.13
C THR A 237 -22.74 0.56 5.01
N GLY A 238 -22.23 0.75 6.24
CA GLY A 238 -22.82 1.64 7.25
C GLY A 238 -21.84 2.63 7.89
N VAL A 239 -22.38 3.77 8.36
CA VAL A 239 -21.68 5.03 8.66
C VAL A 239 -21.11 5.17 10.08
N ILE A 240 -21.07 4.14 10.94
CA ILE A 240 -20.83 4.39 12.38
C ILE A 240 -20.03 3.28 13.09
N SER A 241 -18.71 3.47 13.12
CA SER A 241 -17.81 2.93 14.14
C SER A 241 -17.36 4.05 15.07
N GLY A 242 -17.18 3.76 16.36
CA GLY A 242 -16.77 4.75 17.36
C GLY A 242 -16.00 4.11 18.51
N TYR A 243 -15.58 4.95 19.46
CA TYR A 243 -14.77 4.57 20.60
C TYR A 243 -15.43 5.05 21.88
N ASP A 244 -15.76 4.13 22.80
CA ASP A 244 -16.27 4.48 24.12
C ASP A 244 -15.10 4.81 25.06
N ALA A 245 -14.79 6.10 25.13
CA ALA A 245 -13.83 6.67 26.05
C ALA A 245 -14.47 7.06 27.40
N THR A 246 -15.73 6.69 27.68
CA THR A 246 -16.35 7.16 28.92
C THR A 246 -15.54 6.69 30.14
N PRO A 247 -15.36 7.55 31.16
CA PRO A 247 -14.60 7.18 32.33
C PRO A 247 -15.32 6.09 33.12
N LYS A 248 -14.59 5.03 33.47
CA LYS A 248 -14.98 4.11 34.54
C LYS A 248 -15.04 4.87 35.87
N PRO A 249 -15.66 4.27 36.91
CA PRO A 249 -15.67 4.84 38.26
C PRO A 249 -14.28 5.15 38.85
N ASN A 250 -13.21 4.54 38.33
CA ASN A 250 -11.84 4.78 38.75
C ASN A 250 -11.10 5.84 37.88
N GLY A 251 -11.79 6.47 36.93
CA GLY A 251 -11.22 7.47 36.03
C GLY A 251 -10.58 6.91 34.76
N ASP A 252 -10.37 5.60 34.66
CA ASP A 252 -9.82 5.00 33.43
C ASP A 252 -10.89 4.87 32.35
N PRO A 253 -10.59 5.11 31.07
CA PRO A 253 -11.54 4.92 29.98
C PRO A 253 -11.96 3.45 29.81
N TRP A 254 -13.22 3.21 29.42
CA TRP A 254 -13.74 1.88 29.09
C TRP A 254 -12.90 1.15 28.03
N ASN A 255 -12.33 1.89 27.07
CA ASN A 255 -11.48 1.38 25.99
C ASN A 255 -12.20 0.34 25.13
N VAL A 256 -13.48 0.58 24.82
CA VAL A 256 -14.28 -0.37 24.04
C VAL A 256 -14.56 0.21 22.65
N PRO A 257 -14.22 -0.50 21.56
CA PRO A 257 -14.70 -0.14 20.23
C PRO A 257 -16.21 -0.41 20.16
N VAL A 258 -16.97 0.60 19.75
CA VAL A 258 -18.43 0.53 19.60
C VAL A 258 -18.76 0.59 18.12
N ILE A 259 -19.65 -0.30 17.68
CA ILE A 259 -20.11 -0.32 16.29
C ILE A 259 -21.62 -0.37 16.30
N PHE A 260 -22.23 0.58 15.60
CA PHE A 260 -23.66 0.52 15.34
C PHE A 260 -23.87 -0.30 14.07
N SER A 261 -24.42 -1.49 14.24
CA SER A 261 -25.05 -2.20 13.13
C SER A 261 -26.24 -1.35 12.68
N GLY A 262 -26.05 -0.56 11.62
CA GLY A 262 -27.16 0.02 10.88
C GLY A 262 -28.09 -1.11 10.40
N PRO A 263 -29.36 -0.80 10.08
CA PRO A 263 -30.27 -1.82 9.58
C PRO A 263 -29.71 -2.45 8.31
N SER A 264 -29.60 -3.79 8.33
CA SER A 264 -29.28 -4.64 7.19
C SER A 264 -30.40 -4.63 6.16
#